data_AF-A0A1I0ART1-F1
#
_entry.id   AF-A0A1I0ART1-F1
#
_cell.length_a   1.000
_cell.length_b   1.000
_cell.length_c   1.000
_cell.angle_alpha   90.00
_cell.angle_beta   90.00
_cell.angle_gamma   90.00
#
_symmetry.space_group_name_H-M   'P 1'
#
loop_
_entity.id
_entity.type
_entity.pdbx_description
1 polymer ?
#
loop_
_entity_poly.entity_id
_entity_poly.type
_entity_poly.pdbx_seq_one_letter_code
_entity_poly.pdbx_strand_id
1 'polypeptide(L)'
;MKKYLTADDIANSARMMRTQYRGSIMIIEGSTDMRLYKRFVDDRKCRLIPANGKENAIKVVKILESSDFKGILTIVDADFWRLDGIKFKDRNILVTDTHDLETMLIASEALDRLLGEFAAPFKLQKMRTPVRELLLEAAMPIGLFRWLSSSSKDRLSLRFKDIHFDNFMQKFPLSVNIKHLIREVKDNSNERSLNEKTIKRKMITLLKEEHDPWQTCSGHDIVEILAFGLREVFGNSDSRYVTEGIIDRSLRLAYDITMFRETDLYISIQEWEDRNSSFVVLQ
;
A
#
# COMPACT_ATOMS: atom_id res chain seq x y z
N MET A 1 -4.76 8.24 23.16
CA MET A 1 -5.49 8.60 21.93
C MET A 1 -4.74 9.71 21.22
N LYS A 2 -4.11 9.45 20.07
CA LYS A 2 -3.73 10.54 19.16
C LYS A 2 -5.02 11.13 18.61
N LYS A 3 -5.26 12.44 18.81
CA LYS A 3 -6.38 13.14 18.18
C LYS A 3 -6.08 13.19 16.68
N TYR A 4 -6.78 12.39 15.87
CA TYR A 4 -6.61 12.44 14.42
C TYR A 4 -7.09 13.80 13.92
N LEU A 5 -6.28 14.45 13.08
CA LEU A 5 -6.64 15.72 12.46
C LEU A 5 -7.76 15.47 11.45
N THR A 6 -8.82 16.27 11.53
CA THR A 6 -9.91 16.21 10.57
C THR A 6 -9.50 16.83 9.24
N ALA A 7 -10.28 16.58 8.17
CA ALA A 7 -10.05 17.21 6.88
C ALA A 7 -10.08 18.75 6.98
N ASP A 8 -10.96 19.31 7.82
CA ASP A 8 -11.02 20.75 8.09
C ASP A 8 -9.74 21.26 8.76
N ASP A 9 -9.21 20.55 9.76
CA ASP A 9 -7.96 20.91 10.43
C ASP A 9 -6.79 20.96 9.45
N ILE A 10 -6.70 19.97 8.55
CA ILE A 10 -5.65 19.88 7.53
C ILE A 10 -5.82 20.97 6.48
N ALA A 11 -7.05 21.19 5.98
CA ALA A 11 -7.33 22.24 5.01
C ALA A 11 -7.03 23.64 5.58
N ASN A 12 -7.36 23.89 6.84
CA ASN A 12 -7.02 25.13 7.52
C ASN A 12 -5.50 25.27 7.70
N SER A 13 -4.79 24.19 8.00
CA SER A 13 -3.32 24.18 8.06
C SER A 13 -2.70 24.54 6.70
N ALA A 14 -3.24 24.01 5.59
CA ALA A 14 -2.79 24.36 4.24
C ALA A 14 -3.08 25.83 3.90
N ARG A 15 -4.26 26.36 4.27
CA ARG A 15 -4.60 27.79 4.11
C ARG A 15 -3.67 28.70 4.90
N MET A 16 -3.39 28.36 6.16
CA MET A 16 -2.44 29.09 6.99
C MET A 16 -1.04 29.07 6.36
N MET A 17 -0.57 27.90 5.90
CA MET A 17 0.73 27.77 5.23
C MET A 17 0.82 28.66 3.98
N ARG A 18 -0.25 28.74 3.20
CA ARG A 18 -0.32 29.56 1.97
C ARG A 18 -0.09 31.06 2.22
N THR A 19 -0.29 31.56 3.44
CA THR A 19 -0.02 32.97 3.79
C THR A 19 1.47 33.34 3.68
N GLN A 20 2.36 32.38 3.92
CA GLN A 20 3.81 32.55 3.92
C GLN A 20 4.50 31.78 2.78
N TYR A 21 3.82 30.79 2.21
CA TYR A 21 4.40 29.86 1.26
C TYR A 21 3.66 29.84 -0.08
N ARG A 22 4.40 30.04 -1.17
CA ARG A 22 3.85 30.12 -2.54
C ARG A 22 4.07 28.85 -3.37
N GLY A 23 4.81 27.86 -2.87
CA GLY A 23 5.05 26.59 -3.57
C GLY A 23 3.86 25.62 -3.55
N SER A 24 4.07 24.41 -4.06
CA SER A 24 3.08 23.35 -4.06
C SER A 24 2.87 22.77 -2.65
N ILE A 25 1.65 22.34 -2.36
CA ILE A 25 1.34 21.57 -1.16
C ILE A 25 0.87 20.22 -1.64
N MET A 26 1.48 19.17 -1.14
CA MET A 26 1.14 17.79 -1.45
C MET A 26 0.52 17.13 -0.22
N ILE A 27 -0.72 16.67 -0.35
CA ILE A 27 -1.39 15.86 0.65
C ILE A 27 -1.08 14.41 0.38
N ILE A 28 -0.58 13.71 1.39
CA ILE A 28 -0.27 12.28 1.29
C ILE A 28 -1.21 11.52 2.21
N GLU A 29 -1.70 10.37 1.77
CA GLU A 29 -2.56 9.51 2.58
C GLU A 29 -1.98 9.22 3.97
N GLY A 30 -0.78 8.66 4.04
CA GLY A 30 -0.13 8.21 5.27
C GLY A 30 1.14 8.96 5.64
N SER A 31 1.43 8.97 6.95
CA SER A 31 2.71 9.52 7.44
C SER A 31 3.93 8.68 7.05
N THR A 32 3.72 7.41 6.72
CA THR A 32 4.76 6.47 6.31
C THR A 32 5.16 6.73 4.87
N ASP A 33 4.20 6.86 3.96
CA ASP A 33 4.37 7.15 2.54
C ASP A 33 5.03 8.51 2.36
N MET A 34 4.65 9.49 3.20
CA MET A 34 5.29 10.80 3.26
C MET A 34 6.82 10.70 3.46
N ARG A 35 7.32 9.70 4.20
CA ARG A 35 8.77 9.52 4.39
C ARG A 35 9.48 9.14 3.10
N LEU A 36 8.80 8.38 2.23
CA LEU A 36 9.33 8.04 0.91
C LEU A 36 9.26 9.25 -0.02
N TYR A 37 8.08 9.82 -0.22
CA TYR A 37 7.88 10.94 -1.16
C TYR A 37 8.75 12.15 -0.82
N LYS A 38 9.06 12.39 0.46
CA LYS A 38 9.99 13.44 0.89
C LYS A 38 11.37 13.36 0.20
N ARG A 39 11.79 12.17 -0.25
CA ARG A 39 13.06 11.96 -0.95
C ARG A 39 13.03 12.39 -2.42
N PHE A 40 11.84 12.53 -3.00
CA PHE A 40 11.64 12.79 -4.43
C PHE A 40 11.05 14.19 -4.70
N VAL A 41 10.58 14.89 -3.67
CA VAL A 41 10.04 16.25 -3.78
C VAL A 41 11.08 17.33 -3.49
N ASP A 42 11.05 18.45 -4.23
CA ASP A 42 11.90 19.62 -3.95
C ASP A 42 11.39 20.31 -2.69
N ASP A 43 12.08 20.15 -1.56
CA ASP A 43 11.64 20.62 -0.24
C ASP A 43 11.54 22.15 -0.11
N ARG A 44 12.12 22.89 -1.07
CA ARG A 44 11.97 24.35 -1.19
C ARG A 44 10.69 24.71 -1.93
N LYS A 45 10.24 23.86 -2.87
CA LYS A 45 9.11 24.12 -3.77
C LYS A 45 7.84 23.33 -3.48
N CYS A 46 7.94 22.26 -2.68
CA CYS A 46 6.82 21.43 -2.24
C CYS A 46 6.83 21.18 -0.72
N ARG A 47 5.65 21.30 -0.09
CA ARG A 47 5.41 20.93 1.31
C ARG A 47 4.47 19.75 1.41
N LEU A 48 4.82 18.76 2.22
CA LEU A 48 4.01 17.55 2.43
C LEU A 48 3.16 17.68 3.68
N ILE A 49 1.89 17.25 3.63
CA ILE A 49 0.98 17.16 4.79
C ILE A 49 0.32 15.77 4.80
N PRO A 50 0.47 14.96 5.86
CA PRO A 50 -0.17 13.65 5.93
C PRO A 50 -1.64 13.79 6.33
N ALA A 51 -2.53 13.09 5.62
CA ALA A 51 -3.97 13.12 5.85
C ALA A 51 -4.46 12.10 6.87
N ASN A 52 -3.68 11.05 7.15
CA ASN A 52 -4.05 9.94 8.02
C ASN A 52 -5.27 9.15 7.47
N GLY A 53 -5.25 8.87 6.17
CA GLY A 53 -6.23 8.02 5.50
C GLY A 53 -6.80 8.65 4.23
N LYS A 54 -7.05 7.78 3.25
CA LYS A 54 -7.58 8.12 1.92
C LYS A 54 -8.83 8.99 1.94
N GLU A 55 -9.87 8.64 2.71
CA GLU A 55 -11.11 9.43 2.72
C GLU A 55 -10.87 10.83 3.27
N ASN A 56 -9.94 10.97 4.22
CA ASN A 56 -9.58 12.27 4.77
C ASN A 56 -8.80 13.08 3.73
N ALA A 57 -7.83 12.48 3.03
CA ALA A 57 -7.07 13.12 1.95
C ALA A 57 -7.98 13.67 0.85
N ILE A 58 -8.92 12.85 0.38
CA ILE A 58 -9.89 13.24 -0.65
C ILE A 58 -10.80 14.39 -0.16
N LYS A 59 -11.24 14.36 1.10
CA LYS A 59 -12.05 15.45 1.68
C LYS A 59 -11.26 16.75 1.77
N VAL A 60 -9.98 16.71 2.16
CA VAL A 60 -9.10 17.89 2.22
C VAL A 60 -9.05 18.58 0.86
N VAL A 61 -8.79 17.83 -0.21
CA VAL A 61 -8.73 18.39 -1.57
C VAL A 61 -10.04 19.07 -1.93
N LYS A 62 -11.17 18.39 -1.72
CA LYS A 62 -12.50 18.96 -2.02
C LYS A 62 -12.78 20.27 -1.25
N ILE A 63 -12.37 20.35 0.02
CA ILE A 63 -12.51 21.57 0.83
C ILE A 63 -11.62 22.70 0.29
N LEU A 64 -10.40 22.39 -0.14
CA LEU A 64 -9.47 23.39 -0.66
C LEU A 64 -9.89 23.89 -2.04
N GLU A 65 -10.32 22.98 -2.92
CA GLU A 65 -10.81 23.29 -4.26
C GLU A 65 -12.08 24.15 -4.27
N SER A 66 -12.99 23.93 -3.32
CA SER A 66 -14.20 24.76 -3.19
C SER A 66 -13.87 26.20 -2.78
N SER A 67 -12.68 26.45 -2.25
CA SER A 67 -12.12 27.78 -1.95
C SER A 67 -11.12 28.30 -3.01
N ASP A 68 -11.13 27.71 -4.21
CA ASP A 68 -10.22 28.02 -5.33
C ASP A 68 -8.72 27.96 -4.96
N PHE A 69 -8.37 27.11 -4.01
CA PHE A 69 -6.99 26.94 -3.56
C PHE A 69 -6.13 26.32 -4.67
N LYS A 70 -5.03 26.99 -5.03
CA LYS A 70 -4.12 26.55 -6.10
C LYS A 70 -2.90 25.80 -5.57
N GLY A 71 -2.31 24.98 -6.44
CA GLY A 71 -1.05 24.28 -6.15
C GLY A 71 -1.19 23.20 -5.09
N ILE A 72 -2.32 22.49 -5.10
CA ILE A 72 -2.58 21.35 -4.23
C ILE A 72 -2.53 20.07 -5.09
N LEU A 73 -1.73 19.11 -4.67
CA LEU A 73 -1.67 17.77 -5.27
C LEU A 73 -1.90 16.75 -4.16
N THR A 74 -2.52 15.62 -4.47
CA THR A 74 -2.79 14.57 -3.49
C THR A 74 -2.46 13.22 -4.08
N ILE A 75 -1.83 12.36 -3.30
CA ILE A 75 -1.56 10.97 -3.66
C ILE A 75 -2.23 10.09 -2.62
N VAL A 76 -3.02 9.13 -3.10
CA VAL A 76 -3.68 8.10 -2.30
C VAL A 76 -3.40 6.72 -2.87
N ASP A 77 -3.55 5.70 -2.04
CA ASP A 77 -3.45 4.33 -2.53
C ASP A 77 -4.63 3.99 -3.45
N ALA A 78 -4.43 3.08 -4.40
CA ALA A 78 -5.51 2.65 -5.27
C ALA A 78 -6.51 1.75 -4.55
N ASP A 79 -6.06 0.97 -3.57
CA ASP A 79 -6.79 -0.14 -2.95
C ASP A 79 -7.46 -1.02 -4.03
N PHE A 80 -8.71 -1.41 -3.79
CA PHE A 80 -9.54 -2.16 -4.72
C PHE A 80 -10.18 -1.30 -5.82
N TRP A 81 -9.89 0.00 -5.95
CA TRP A 81 -10.57 0.84 -6.95
C TRP A 81 -10.37 0.33 -8.37
N ARG A 82 -9.16 -0.12 -8.73
CA ARG A 82 -8.91 -0.69 -10.07
C ARG A 82 -9.63 -2.03 -10.25
N LEU A 83 -9.65 -2.86 -9.21
CA LEU A 83 -10.35 -4.15 -9.21
C LEU A 83 -11.87 -3.99 -9.32
N ASP A 84 -12.42 -2.91 -8.76
CA ASP A 84 -13.83 -2.52 -8.86
C ASP A 84 -14.17 -1.77 -10.16
N GLY A 85 -13.19 -1.58 -11.06
CA GLY A 85 -13.37 -0.87 -12.33
C GLY A 85 -13.64 0.64 -12.17
N ILE A 86 -13.31 1.22 -11.02
CA ILE A 86 -13.49 2.65 -10.74
C ILE A 86 -12.47 3.43 -11.55
N LYS A 87 -12.96 4.18 -12.55
CA LYS A 87 -12.13 5.14 -13.30
C LYS A 87 -12.01 6.42 -12.50
N PHE A 88 -10.84 6.65 -11.91
CA PHE A 88 -10.57 7.88 -11.20
C PHE A 88 -9.97 8.92 -12.15
N LYS A 89 -10.66 10.06 -12.30
CA LYS A 89 -10.17 11.23 -13.02
C LYS A 89 -10.46 12.45 -12.18
N ASP A 90 -9.52 12.80 -11.32
CA ASP A 90 -9.50 14.07 -10.61
C ASP A 90 -8.24 14.82 -11.03
N ARG A 91 -8.35 16.15 -11.10
CA ARG A 91 -7.25 17.00 -11.53
C ARG A 91 -6.14 17.10 -10.49
N ASN A 92 -6.44 16.90 -9.20
CA ASN A 92 -5.53 17.14 -8.08
C ASN A 92 -5.35 15.92 -7.18
N ILE A 93 -5.92 14.77 -7.54
CA ILE A 93 -5.72 13.51 -6.83
C ILE A 93 -5.14 12.51 -7.83
N LEU A 94 -4.01 11.91 -7.46
CA LEU A 94 -3.33 10.83 -8.16
C LEU A 94 -3.38 9.57 -7.30
N VAL A 95 -3.20 8.43 -7.95
CA VAL A 95 -3.29 7.11 -7.32
C VAL A 95 -2.02 6.31 -7.59
N THR A 96 -1.56 5.52 -6.62
CA THR A 96 -0.43 4.58 -6.77
C THR A 96 -0.66 3.59 -7.90
N ASP A 97 0.37 3.20 -8.65
CA ASP A 97 0.27 2.34 -9.85
C ASP A 97 -0.31 0.94 -9.56
N THR A 98 0.07 0.38 -8.42
CA THR A 98 -0.42 -0.89 -7.87
C THR A 98 -1.41 -0.63 -6.73
N HIS A 99 -1.78 -1.64 -5.96
CA HIS A 99 -2.77 -1.54 -4.88
C HIS A 99 -2.45 -0.42 -3.87
N ASP A 100 -1.20 -0.30 -3.47
CA ASP A 100 -0.69 0.63 -2.45
C ASP A 100 0.79 0.97 -2.72
N LEU A 101 1.39 1.82 -1.89
CA LEU A 101 2.80 2.16 -2.05
C LEU A 101 3.71 0.93 -1.89
N GLU A 102 3.48 0.09 -0.89
CA GLU A 102 4.33 -1.07 -0.63
C GLU A 102 4.39 -2.03 -1.83
N THR A 103 3.27 -2.24 -2.52
CA THR A 103 3.26 -3.04 -3.77
C THR A 103 4.11 -2.43 -4.87
N MET A 104 4.19 -1.10 -5.00
CA MET A 104 5.10 -0.45 -5.96
C MET A 104 6.56 -0.72 -5.60
N LEU A 105 6.91 -0.69 -4.31
CA LEU A 105 8.27 -1.01 -3.84
C LEU A 105 8.62 -2.47 -4.15
N ILE A 106 7.70 -3.40 -3.90
CA ILE A 106 7.88 -4.83 -4.14
C ILE A 106 7.96 -5.16 -5.64
N ALA A 107 7.22 -4.45 -6.48
CA ALA A 107 7.26 -4.60 -7.93
C ALA A 107 8.61 -4.19 -8.53
N SER A 108 9.31 -3.25 -7.89
CA SER A 108 10.60 -2.73 -8.36
C SER A 108 11.81 -3.59 -7.98
N GLU A 109 12.99 -3.15 -8.42
CA GLU A 109 14.30 -3.70 -8.04
C GLU A 109 14.61 -3.53 -6.53
N ALA A 110 13.85 -2.70 -5.80
CA ALA A 110 14.02 -2.58 -4.35
C ALA A 110 13.84 -3.92 -3.61
N LEU A 111 12.96 -4.79 -4.10
CA LEU A 111 12.84 -6.17 -3.59
C LEU A 111 14.13 -6.96 -3.82
N ASP A 112 14.71 -6.89 -5.02
CA ASP A 112 15.92 -7.64 -5.38
C ASP A 112 17.11 -7.19 -4.52
N ARG A 113 17.24 -5.88 -4.27
CA ARG A 113 18.24 -5.32 -3.35
C ARG A 113 18.04 -5.79 -1.91
N LEU A 114 16.80 -5.83 -1.43
CA LEU A 114 16.47 -6.35 -0.10
C LEU A 114 16.83 -7.84 0.00
N LEU A 115 16.48 -8.64 -1.01
CA LEU A 115 16.80 -10.06 -1.03
C LEU A 115 18.31 -10.30 -1.05
N GLY A 116 19.10 -9.44 -1.71
CA GLY A 116 20.56 -9.49 -1.66
C GLY A 116 21.13 -9.37 -0.25
N GLU A 117 20.45 -8.66 0.65
CA GLU A 117 20.88 -8.45 2.04
C GLU A 117 20.34 -9.54 2.99
N PHE A 118 19.08 -9.94 2.83
CA PHE A 118 18.40 -10.80 3.81
C PHE A 118 18.26 -12.27 3.36
N ALA A 119 18.26 -12.56 2.05
CA ALA A 119 18.07 -13.93 1.59
C ALA A 119 19.37 -14.75 1.64
N ALA A 120 19.23 -16.06 1.79
CA ALA A 120 20.34 -16.99 1.59
C ALA A 120 20.42 -17.38 0.11
N PRO A 121 21.50 -17.05 -0.64
CA PRO A 121 21.57 -17.28 -2.08
C PRO A 121 21.31 -18.73 -2.51
N PHE A 122 21.86 -19.70 -1.78
CA PHE A 122 21.66 -21.13 -2.07
C PHE A 122 20.22 -21.62 -1.85
N LYS A 123 19.42 -20.91 -1.02
CA LYS A 123 18.01 -21.22 -0.83
C LYS A 123 17.20 -20.68 -2.00
N LEU A 124 17.47 -19.44 -2.41
CA LEU A 124 16.84 -18.82 -3.59
C LEU A 124 17.07 -19.63 -4.86
N GLN A 125 18.30 -20.11 -5.09
CA GLN A 125 18.63 -20.94 -6.26
C GLN A 125 17.87 -22.27 -6.33
N LYS A 126 17.38 -22.78 -5.20
CA LYS A 126 16.58 -24.02 -5.13
C LYS A 126 15.09 -23.77 -5.37
N MET A 127 14.66 -22.50 -5.34
CA MET A 127 13.27 -22.15 -5.58
C MET A 127 12.95 -22.25 -7.07
N ARG A 128 11.81 -22.85 -7.39
CA ARG A 128 11.32 -22.96 -8.77
C ARG A 128 10.59 -21.70 -9.23
N THR A 129 9.97 -21.00 -8.29
CA THR A 129 9.20 -19.78 -8.51
C THR A 129 10.01 -18.59 -8.01
N PRO A 130 10.13 -17.50 -8.80
CA PRO A 130 10.71 -16.25 -8.33
C PRO A 130 10.03 -15.77 -7.04
N VAL A 131 10.80 -15.16 -6.14
CA VAL A 131 10.27 -14.73 -4.83
C VAL A 131 9.09 -13.77 -5.01
N ARG A 132 9.16 -12.83 -5.94
CA ARG A 132 8.09 -11.86 -6.21
C ARG A 132 6.77 -12.56 -6.57
N GLU A 133 6.81 -13.54 -7.45
CA GLU A 133 5.64 -14.32 -7.85
C GLU A 133 5.12 -15.18 -6.69
N LEU A 134 5.99 -15.85 -5.95
CA LEU A 134 5.62 -16.63 -4.76
C LEU A 134 4.93 -15.78 -3.69
N LEU A 135 5.41 -14.55 -3.48
CA LEU A 135 4.81 -13.59 -2.55
C LEU A 135 3.39 -13.21 -2.98
N LEU A 136 3.19 -12.90 -4.26
CA LEU A 136 1.88 -12.57 -4.80
C LEU A 136 0.93 -13.76 -4.69
N GLU A 137 1.35 -14.96 -5.10
CA GLU A 137 0.56 -16.19 -4.99
C GLU A 137 0.12 -16.47 -3.55
N ALA A 138 1.03 -16.29 -2.59
CA ALA A 138 0.73 -16.46 -1.16
C ALA A 138 -0.21 -15.37 -0.63
N ALA A 139 -0.11 -14.14 -1.13
CA ALA A 139 -0.94 -13.01 -0.70
C ALA A 139 -2.35 -13.02 -1.32
N MET A 140 -2.54 -13.65 -2.48
CA MET A 140 -3.82 -13.66 -3.21
C MET A 140 -5.03 -14.08 -2.36
N PRO A 141 -4.99 -15.17 -1.57
CA PRO A 141 -6.11 -15.54 -0.70
C PRO A 141 -6.46 -14.46 0.35
N ILE A 142 -5.48 -13.70 0.83
CA ILE A 142 -5.69 -12.62 1.81
C ILE A 142 -6.31 -11.41 1.12
N GLY A 143 -5.74 -10.98 -0.02
CA GLY A 143 -6.25 -9.87 -0.83
C GLY A 143 -7.70 -10.08 -1.26
N LEU A 144 -8.04 -11.27 -1.77
CA LEU A 144 -9.42 -11.61 -2.13
C LEU A 144 -10.37 -11.66 -0.92
N PHE A 145 -9.88 -12.06 0.25
CA PHE A 145 -10.70 -12.05 1.46
C PHE A 145 -10.98 -10.62 1.94
N ARG A 146 -9.97 -9.75 1.87
CA ARG A 146 -10.14 -8.31 2.13
C ARG A 146 -11.12 -7.69 1.15
N TRP A 147 -10.99 -7.98 -0.15
CA TRP A 147 -11.90 -7.49 -1.16
C TRP A 147 -13.33 -7.99 -0.92
N LEU A 148 -13.51 -9.27 -0.60
CA LEU A 148 -14.82 -9.83 -0.24
C LEU A 148 -15.45 -9.10 0.95
N SER A 149 -14.64 -8.69 1.93
CA SER A 149 -15.10 -7.92 3.10
C SER A 149 -15.27 -6.41 2.84
N SER A 150 -14.82 -5.91 1.69
CA SER A 150 -14.85 -4.48 1.38
C SER A 150 -16.27 -3.97 1.14
N SER A 151 -16.42 -2.65 1.12
CA SER A 151 -17.71 -1.97 0.92
C SER A 151 -18.31 -2.18 -0.47
N SER A 152 -17.51 -2.54 -1.47
CA SER A 152 -17.95 -2.82 -2.84
C SER A 152 -18.40 -4.29 -3.05
N LYS A 153 -18.27 -5.15 -2.03
CA LYS A 153 -18.68 -6.57 -2.07
C LYS A 153 -19.67 -6.91 -0.95
N ASP A 154 -19.40 -7.96 -0.19
CA ASP A 154 -20.33 -8.48 0.82
C ASP A 154 -20.35 -7.64 2.10
N ARG A 155 -19.38 -6.72 2.27
CA ARG A 155 -19.27 -5.85 3.45
C ARG A 155 -19.34 -6.63 4.77
N LEU A 156 -18.46 -7.62 4.91
CA LEU A 156 -18.46 -8.56 6.04
C LEU A 156 -18.03 -7.95 7.38
N SER A 157 -17.71 -6.65 7.43
CA SER A 157 -17.25 -5.91 8.62
C SER A 157 -16.02 -6.56 9.30
N LEU A 158 -15.17 -7.23 8.54
CA LEU A 158 -13.98 -7.90 9.08
C LEU A 158 -12.83 -6.92 9.29
N ARG A 159 -12.11 -7.14 10.38
CA ARG A 159 -10.86 -6.44 10.73
C ARG A 159 -9.67 -7.33 10.41
N PHE A 160 -8.88 -6.90 9.45
CA PHE A 160 -7.62 -7.53 9.06
C PHE A 160 -6.39 -6.91 9.72
N LYS A 161 -6.58 -5.84 10.50
CA LYS A 161 -5.50 -5.22 11.28
C LYS A 161 -5.14 -6.11 12.47
N ASP A 162 -3.84 -6.29 12.70
CA ASP A 162 -3.26 -7.04 13.83
C ASP A 162 -3.56 -8.56 13.78
N ILE A 163 -3.77 -9.13 12.58
CA ILE A 163 -3.89 -10.59 12.41
C ILE A 163 -2.52 -11.26 12.50
N HIS A 164 -2.46 -12.46 13.07
CA HIS A 164 -1.21 -13.20 13.26
C HIS A 164 -0.92 -14.14 12.08
N PHE A 165 -0.02 -13.73 11.19
CA PHE A 165 0.35 -14.50 9.98
C PHE A 165 0.86 -15.92 10.29
N ASP A 166 1.58 -16.10 11.41
CA ASP A 166 2.08 -17.42 11.83
C ASP A 166 0.96 -18.46 12.06
N ASN A 167 -0.28 -18.02 12.30
CA ASN A 167 -1.42 -18.93 12.54
C ASN A 167 -1.95 -19.59 11.26
N PHE A 168 -1.68 -19.00 10.09
CA PHE A 168 -2.23 -19.47 8.81
C PHE A 168 -1.21 -19.64 7.69
N MET A 169 0.02 -19.14 7.84
CA MET A 169 1.08 -19.35 6.86
C MET A 169 1.64 -20.77 6.90
N GLN A 170 2.02 -21.28 5.73
CA GLN A 170 2.67 -22.57 5.52
C GLN A 170 4.04 -22.32 4.88
N LYS A 171 5.02 -23.19 5.16
CA LYS A 171 6.43 -22.99 4.75
C LYS A 171 6.78 -23.68 3.42
N PHE A 172 6.23 -24.87 3.19
CA PHE A 172 6.57 -25.72 2.05
C PHE A 172 5.29 -26.29 1.41
N PRO A 173 4.72 -25.63 0.40
CA PRO A 173 5.14 -24.33 -0.17
C PRO A 173 4.86 -23.14 0.76
N LEU A 174 5.45 -21.97 0.46
CA LEU A 174 5.07 -20.72 1.09
C LEU A 174 3.65 -20.37 0.63
N SER A 175 2.66 -20.57 1.49
CA SER A 175 1.26 -20.43 1.12
C SER A 175 0.37 -20.14 2.31
N VAL A 176 -0.88 -19.76 2.04
CA VAL A 176 -1.89 -19.49 3.06
C VAL A 176 -2.84 -20.68 3.23
N ASN A 177 -3.01 -21.13 4.46
CA ASN A 177 -4.10 -22.01 4.84
C ASN A 177 -5.41 -21.21 4.97
N ILE A 178 -6.24 -21.21 3.92
CA ILE A 178 -7.51 -20.47 3.85
C ILE A 178 -8.42 -20.73 5.06
N LYS A 179 -8.47 -21.97 5.57
CA LYS A 179 -9.32 -22.30 6.72
C LYS A 179 -8.83 -21.58 7.98
N HIS A 180 -7.53 -21.52 8.19
CA HIS A 180 -6.94 -20.86 9.34
C HIS A 180 -7.01 -19.33 9.19
N LEU A 181 -6.79 -18.80 7.99
CA LEU A 181 -6.98 -17.38 7.70
C LEU A 181 -8.40 -16.91 8.05
N ILE A 182 -9.44 -17.65 7.61
CA ILE A 182 -10.83 -17.29 7.91
C ILE A 182 -11.08 -17.25 9.42
N ARG A 183 -10.55 -18.22 10.17
CA ARG A 183 -10.71 -18.27 11.64
C ARG A 183 -9.98 -17.12 12.32
N GLU A 184 -8.73 -16.90 11.96
CA GLU A 184 -7.90 -15.81 12.50
C GLU A 184 -8.61 -14.46 12.34
N VAL A 185 -9.06 -14.15 11.11
CA VAL A 185 -9.73 -12.86 10.83
C VAL A 185 -11.07 -12.76 11.54
N LYS A 186 -11.87 -13.84 11.56
CA LYS A 186 -13.17 -13.85 12.28
C LYS A 186 -13.00 -13.61 13.77
N ASP A 187 -12.07 -14.32 14.40
CA ASP A 187 -11.80 -14.22 15.83
C ASP A 187 -11.28 -12.83 16.17
N ASN A 188 -10.37 -12.28 15.37
CA ASN A 188 -9.87 -10.91 15.50
C ASN A 188 -10.99 -9.84 15.31
N SER A 189 -12.02 -10.15 14.53
CA SER A 189 -13.16 -9.26 14.28
C SER A 189 -14.29 -9.40 15.31
N ASN A 190 -14.25 -10.41 16.19
CA ASN A 190 -15.38 -10.85 17.01
C ASN A 190 -16.64 -11.24 16.21
N GLU A 191 -16.51 -11.58 14.92
CA GLU A 191 -17.61 -11.91 14.01
C GLU A 191 -17.92 -13.42 14.00
N ARG A 192 -18.30 -13.93 15.16
CA ARG A 192 -18.52 -15.38 15.37
C ARG A 192 -19.71 -15.94 14.59
N SER A 193 -20.68 -15.09 14.24
CA SER A 193 -21.89 -15.44 13.50
C SER A 193 -21.62 -15.81 12.04
N LEU A 194 -20.50 -15.38 11.47
CA LEU A 194 -20.16 -15.63 10.07
C LEU A 194 -19.92 -17.12 9.80
N ASN A 195 -20.56 -17.64 8.76
CA ASN A 195 -20.42 -19.04 8.37
C ASN A 195 -19.12 -19.29 7.59
N GLU A 196 -18.15 -19.96 8.22
CA GLU A 196 -16.83 -20.27 7.63
C GLU A 196 -16.94 -21.05 6.33
N LYS A 197 -17.89 -21.99 6.22
CA LYS A 197 -18.10 -22.77 5.00
C LYS A 197 -18.61 -21.91 3.85
N THR A 198 -19.42 -20.90 4.15
CA THR A 198 -19.90 -19.95 3.14
C THR A 198 -18.78 -19.03 2.66
N ILE A 199 -18.02 -18.43 3.59
CA ILE A 199 -16.86 -17.60 3.24
C ILE A 199 -15.85 -18.39 2.42
N LYS A 200 -15.48 -19.60 2.88
CA LYS A 200 -14.53 -20.45 2.17
C LYS A 200 -14.99 -20.77 0.75
N ARG A 201 -16.29 -21.04 0.54
CA ARG A 201 -16.83 -21.28 -0.81
C ARG A 201 -16.69 -20.05 -1.69
N LYS A 202 -17.03 -18.85 -1.19
CA LYS A 202 -16.87 -17.59 -1.94
C LYS A 202 -15.40 -17.33 -2.29
N MET A 203 -14.48 -17.50 -1.34
CA MET A 203 -13.05 -17.37 -1.59
C MET A 203 -12.54 -18.35 -2.65
N ILE A 204 -12.97 -19.62 -2.62
CA ILE A 204 -12.59 -20.62 -3.64
C ILE A 204 -13.14 -20.24 -5.02
N THR A 205 -14.33 -19.64 -5.09
CA THR A 205 -14.86 -19.12 -6.35
C THR A 205 -14.00 -17.98 -6.88
N LEU A 206 -13.72 -16.97 -6.05
CA LEU A 206 -12.86 -15.84 -6.43
C LEU A 206 -11.46 -16.28 -6.88
N LEU A 207 -10.86 -17.26 -6.20
CA LEU A 207 -9.55 -17.79 -6.58
C LEU A 207 -9.52 -18.50 -7.95
N LYS A 208 -10.67 -18.82 -8.55
CA LYS A 208 -10.78 -19.40 -9.90
C LYS A 208 -10.98 -18.34 -10.97
N GLU A 209 -11.29 -17.11 -10.58
CA GLU A 209 -11.43 -15.98 -11.48
C GLU A 209 -10.05 -15.36 -11.74
N GLU A 210 -9.91 -14.68 -12.88
CA GLU A 210 -8.71 -13.96 -13.21
C GLU A 210 -8.73 -12.59 -12.52
N HIS A 211 -7.72 -12.33 -11.70
CA HIS A 211 -7.54 -11.09 -10.98
C HIS A 211 -6.08 -10.67 -11.07
N ASP A 212 -5.83 -9.38 -11.33
CA ASP A 212 -4.47 -8.85 -11.29
C ASP A 212 -3.96 -8.87 -9.83
N PRO A 213 -2.90 -9.65 -9.51
CA PRO A 213 -2.37 -9.70 -8.16
C PRO A 213 -1.87 -8.36 -7.64
N TRP A 214 -1.37 -7.48 -8.52
CA TRP A 214 -0.86 -6.17 -8.14
C TRP A 214 -1.97 -5.18 -7.76
N GLN A 215 -3.22 -5.46 -8.12
CA GLN A 215 -4.38 -4.67 -7.70
C GLN A 215 -5.18 -5.36 -6.59
N THR A 216 -4.91 -6.64 -6.33
CA THR A 216 -5.66 -7.48 -5.38
C THR A 216 -4.94 -7.61 -4.04
N CYS A 217 -3.63 -7.79 -4.05
CA CYS A 217 -2.84 -7.99 -2.85
C CYS A 217 -2.46 -6.64 -2.23
N SER A 218 -2.65 -6.48 -0.92
CA SER A 218 -2.08 -5.35 -0.20
C SER A 218 -0.60 -5.59 0.07
N GLY A 219 0.22 -4.57 -0.13
CA GLY A 219 1.65 -4.62 0.11
C GLY A 219 1.97 -4.80 1.59
N HIS A 220 1.12 -4.36 2.51
CA HIS A 220 1.24 -4.71 3.93
C HIS A 220 1.21 -6.22 4.16
N ASP A 221 0.28 -6.95 3.53
CA ASP A 221 0.20 -8.41 3.65
C ASP A 221 1.42 -9.07 3.00
N ILE A 222 1.87 -8.55 1.86
CA ILE A 222 3.06 -9.07 1.18
C ILE A 222 4.32 -8.86 2.04
N VAL A 223 4.45 -7.71 2.70
CA VAL A 223 5.56 -7.42 3.61
C VAL A 223 5.58 -8.40 4.79
N GLU A 224 4.43 -8.73 5.36
CA GLU A 224 4.32 -9.75 6.42
C GLU A 224 4.70 -11.15 5.91
N ILE A 225 4.23 -11.52 4.71
CA ILE A 225 4.59 -12.80 4.07
C ILE A 225 6.09 -12.85 3.75
N LEU A 226 6.68 -11.74 3.30
CA LEU A 226 8.12 -11.63 3.04
C LEU A 226 8.92 -11.78 4.32
N ALA A 227 8.50 -11.14 5.41
CA ALA A 227 9.13 -11.31 6.72
C ALA A 227 9.05 -12.78 7.20
N PHE A 228 7.89 -13.42 7.07
CA PHE A 228 7.74 -14.85 7.36
C PHE A 228 8.62 -15.72 6.48
N GLY A 229 8.64 -15.47 5.16
CA GLY A 229 9.44 -16.21 4.19
C GLY A 229 10.94 -16.10 4.46
N LEU A 230 11.43 -14.92 4.86
CA LEU A 230 12.81 -14.71 5.26
C LEU A 230 13.15 -15.47 6.55
N ARG A 231 12.30 -15.38 7.58
CA ARG A 231 12.53 -16.11 8.85
C ARG A 231 12.55 -17.62 8.64
N GLU A 232 11.61 -18.14 7.85
CA GLU A 232 11.24 -19.56 7.89
C GLU A 232 11.63 -20.37 6.64
N VAL A 233 11.79 -19.72 5.48
CA VAL A 233 11.91 -20.41 4.19
C VAL A 233 13.25 -20.12 3.52
N PHE A 234 13.54 -18.86 3.19
CA PHE A 234 14.63 -18.50 2.28
C PHE A 234 15.63 -17.47 2.81
N GLY A 235 15.48 -16.97 4.05
CA GLY A 235 16.44 -16.03 4.64
C GLY A 235 17.76 -16.65 5.10
N ASN A 236 18.73 -15.76 5.30
CA ASN A 236 20.03 -16.03 5.91
C ASN A 236 19.94 -16.15 7.46
N SER A 237 21.08 -16.32 8.13
CA SER A 237 21.13 -16.49 9.60
C SER A 237 20.61 -15.29 10.38
N ASP A 238 20.75 -14.10 9.81
CA ASP A 238 20.45 -12.82 10.44
C ASP A 238 18.97 -12.47 10.28
N SER A 239 18.33 -13.09 9.28
CA SER A 239 16.91 -12.91 8.98
C SER A 239 15.95 -13.51 10.00
N ARG A 240 16.44 -14.27 10.99
CA ARG A 240 15.61 -14.89 12.03
C ARG A 240 14.81 -13.88 12.86
N TYR A 241 15.26 -12.63 12.94
CA TYR A 241 14.63 -11.57 13.73
C TYR A 241 13.99 -10.48 12.86
N VAL A 242 13.86 -10.72 11.56
CA VAL A 242 13.23 -9.78 10.64
C VAL A 242 11.74 -9.64 10.96
N THR A 243 11.30 -8.39 11.10
CA THR A 243 9.90 -8.01 11.30
C THR A 243 9.37 -7.25 10.09
N GLU A 244 8.06 -7.07 10.02
CA GLU A 244 7.40 -6.26 8.98
C GLU A 244 8.02 -4.86 8.91
N GLY A 245 8.26 -4.22 10.06
CA GLY A 245 8.80 -2.87 10.12
C GLY A 245 10.25 -2.77 9.67
N ILE A 246 11.05 -3.84 9.78
CA ILE A 246 12.40 -3.89 9.20
C ILE A 246 12.29 -3.95 7.68
N ILE A 247 11.47 -4.86 7.15
CA ILE A 247 11.27 -5.02 5.71
C ILE A 247 10.75 -3.74 5.06
N ASP A 248 9.71 -3.16 5.65
CA ASP A 248 9.08 -1.93 5.19
C ASP A 248 10.05 -0.74 5.14
N ARG A 249 10.91 -0.57 6.16
CA ARG A 249 11.99 0.43 6.13
C ARG A 249 13.06 0.11 5.09
N SER A 250 13.47 -1.14 4.97
CA SER A 250 14.50 -1.56 4.01
C SER A 250 14.05 -1.36 2.57
N LEU A 251 12.81 -1.74 2.23
CA LEU A 251 12.21 -1.50 0.92
C LEU A 251 12.21 -0.01 0.58
N ARG A 252 11.73 0.84 1.50
CA ARG A 252 11.75 2.29 1.29
C ARG A 252 13.15 2.84 1.09
N LEU A 253 14.18 2.32 1.78
CA LEU A 253 15.56 2.78 1.61
C LEU A 253 16.16 2.31 0.28
N ALA A 254 15.85 1.08 -0.13
CA ALA A 254 16.34 0.47 -1.36
C ALA A 254 15.70 1.08 -2.63
N TYR A 255 14.48 1.58 -2.52
CA TYR A 255 13.78 2.29 -3.60
C TYR A 255 14.36 3.69 -3.81
N ASP A 256 14.72 4.02 -5.03
CA ASP A 256 15.34 5.30 -5.39
C ASP A 256 14.60 6.01 -6.53
N ILE A 257 15.08 7.20 -6.90
CA ILE A 257 14.43 8.05 -7.91
C ILE A 257 14.43 7.41 -9.31
N THR A 258 15.38 6.53 -9.63
CA THR A 258 15.40 5.87 -10.93
C THR A 258 14.20 4.92 -11.06
N MET A 259 13.92 4.15 -10.01
CA MET A 259 12.72 3.31 -9.94
C MET A 259 11.43 4.13 -9.92
N PHE A 260 11.42 5.28 -9.22
CA PHE A 260 10.23 6.13 -9.20
C PHE A 260 9.91 6.73 -10.58
N ARG A 261 10.94 7.11 -11.35
CA ARG A 261 10.79 7.66 -12.71
C ARG A 261 10.13 6.70 -13.71
N GLU A 262 10.15 5.40 -13.43
CA GLU A 262 9.54 4.38 -14.28
C GLU A 262 8.02 4.23 -14.03
N THR A 263 7.48 4.92 -13.03
CA THR A 263 6.07 4.79 -12.61
C THR A 263 5.15 5.72 -13.38
N ASP A 264 3.91 5.27 -13.61
CA ASP A 264 2.84 6.10 -14.16
C ASP A 264 2.49 7.24 -13.19
N LEU A 265 2.63 7.01 -11.87
CA LEU A 265 2.48 8.03 -10.86
C LEU A 265 3.49 9.18 -11.03
N TYR A 266 4.76 8.90 -11.32
CA TYR A 266 5.76 9.94 -11.57
C TYR A 266 5.38 10.78 -12.79
N ILE A 267 5.01 10.12 -13.90
CA ILE A 267 4.54 10.78 -15.12
C ILE A 267 3.31 11.65 -14.80
N SER A 268 2.36 11.12 -14.03
CA SER A 268 1.14 11.84 -13.64
C SER A 268 1.43 13.09 -12.79
N ILE A 269 2.48 13.07 -11.97
CA ILE A 269 2.95 14.25 -11.24
C ILE A 269 3.52 15.28 -12.21
N GLN A 270 4.34 14.88 -13.19
CA GLN A 270 4.87 15.80 -14.21
C GLN A 270 3.74 16.45 -15.02
N GLU A 271 2.77 15.66 -15.47
CA GLU A 271 1.59 16.18 -16.17
C GLU A 271 0.76 17.14 -15.28
N TRP A 272 0.77 16.93 -13.97
CA TRP A 272 0.15 17.86 -13.03
C TRP A 272 0.94 19.18 -12.96
N GLU A 273 2.28 19.12 -12.89
CA GLU A 273 3.15 20.32 -12.88
C GLU A 273 3.00 21.13 -14.17
N ASP A 274 2.91 20.48 -15.33
CA ASP A 274 2.72 21.15 -16.63
C ASP A 274 1.40 21.94 -16.68
N ARG A 275 0.33 21.35 -16.12
CA ARG A 275 -0.97 22.01 -15.98
C ARG A 275 -0.99 23.10 -14.91
N ASN A 276 -0.01 23.12 -14.02
CA ASN A 276 0.09 24.00 -12.86
C ASN A 276 1.47 24.70 -12.81
N SER A 277 1.95 25.25 -13.93
CA SER A 277 3.33 25.74 -14.15
C SER A 277 3.97 26.63 -13.06
N SER A 278 3.19 27.27 -12.18
CA SER A 278 3.70 28.01 -11.01
C SER A 278 4.03 27.13 -9.80
N PHE A 279 3.75 25.84 -9.86
CA PHE A 279 3.84 24.88 -8.76
C PHE A 279 4.68 23.68 -9.19
N VAL A 280 5.79 23.48 -8.47
CA VAL A 280 6.72 22.37 -8.70
C VAL A 280 6.69 21.46 -7.49
N VAL A 281 6.72 20.16 -7.74
CA VAL A 281 6.66 19.05 -6.80
C VAL A 281 7.99 18.30 -6.82
N LEU A 282 8.42 17.81 -7.98
CA LEU A 282 9.54 16.89 -8.12
C LEU A 282 10.90 17.62 -8.07
N GLN A 283 11.95 16.89 -7.66
CA GLN A 283 13.36 17.34 -7.71
C GLN A 283 13.97 17.24 -9.11
#